data_AF-A0A7G7KF97-F1
#
_entry.id   AF-A0A7G7KF97-F1
#
_cell.length_a   1.000
_cell.length_b   1.000
_cell.length_c   1.000
_cell.angle_alpha   90.00
_cell.angle_beta   90.00
_cell.angle_gamma   90.00
#
_symmetry.space_group_name_H-M   'P 1'
#
loop_
_entity.id
_entity.type
_entity.pdbx_description
1 polymer ?
#
loop_
_entity_poly.entity_id
_entity_poly.type
_entity_poly.pdbx_seq_one_letter_code
_entity_poly.pdbx_strand_id
1 'polypeptide(L)'
;MAKELTHRGDELKSLGWSAEDVARYAELWEYRQRWGAMNLEREDRLFLRKAEAALPAILSGKAAARKGLRDKAYVRWLQFHLDAMQAAEAAFGLPDGAQGAWPMLLEEELRLLDYYQPVLGLPDTLKAKGFDPVREELAEMATALAASSGEMRQYDFMAALEALKAKESTRFRPLRDLEGAQPYPVLHADALVSFRDQVRARLTPLLRETLPSLANSEKPEPPADWSRDPGAGS
;
A
#
# COMPACT_ATOMS: atom_id res chain seq x y z
N MET A 1 -13.99 -20.21 25.44
CA MET A 1 -13.91 -21.57 24.86
C MET A 1 -12.69 -21.61 23.95
N ALA A 2 -11.67 -22.37 24.32
CA ALA A 2 -10.39 -22.39 23.63
C ALA A 2 -10.56 -23.03 22.24
N LYS A 3 -10.14 -22.34 21.19
CA LYS A 3 -9.99 -22.95 19.87
C LYS A 3 -9.05 -24.14 20.02
N GLU A 4 -9.52 -25.32 19.65
CA GLU A 4 -8.70 -26.53 19.55
C GLU A 4 -7.48 -26.19 18.69
N LEU A 5 -6.30 -26.15 19.30
CA LEU A 5 -5.05 -26.17 18.54
C LEU A 5 -4.96 -27.59 17.97
N THR A 6 -5.16 -27.73 16.67
CA THR A 6 -4.87 -28.98 15.97
C THR A 6 -3.39 -29.03 15.61
N HIS A 7 -2.79 -30.22 15.57
CA HIS A 7 -1.40 -30.38 15.14
C HIS A 7 -1.27 -30.02 13.65
N ARG A 8 -0.13 -29.43 13.24
CA ARG A 8 0.11 -28.96 11.85
C ARG A 8 0.71 -30.05 10.95
N GLY A 9 0.17 -31.26 11.04
CA GLY A 9 0.69 -32.43 10.31
C GLY A 9 0.57 -32.28 8.79
N ASP A 10 -0.55 -31.72 8.31
CA ASP A 10 -0.79 -31.54 6.87
C ASP A 10 0.21 -30.56 6.22
N GLU A 11 0.69 -29.58 6.98
CA GLU A 11 1.71 -28.66 6.51
C GLU A 11 3.08 -29.35 6.37
N LEU A 12 3.46 -30.20 7.33
CA LEU A 12 4.67 -31.03 7.20
C LEU A 12 4.59 -31.96 5.98
N LYS A 13 3.42 -32.55 5.74
CA LYS A 13 3.16 -33.38 4.54
C LYS A 13 3.36 -32.57 3.26
N SER A 14 2.88 -31.33 3.21
CA SER A 14 3.08 -30.42 2.07
C SER A 14 4.55 -30.02 1.86
N LEU A 15 5.36 -30.05 2.92
CA LEU A 15 6.81 -29.80 2.89
C LEU A 15 7.64 -31.05 2.52
N GLY A 16 6.99 -32.15 2.14
CA GLY A 16 7.66 -33.37 1.70
C GLY A 16 8.12 -34.30 2.82
N TRP A 17 7.60 -34.14 4.04
CA TRP A 17 7.85 -35.11 5.11
C TRP A 17 7.15 -36.44 4.83
N SER A 18 7.75 -37.54 5.30
CA SER A 18 7.18 -38.88 5.11
C SER A 18 5.86 -39.03 5.88
N ALA A 19 4.98 -39.92 5.41
CA ALA A 19 3.72 -40.19 6.10
C ALA A 19 3.93 -40.72 7.52
N GLU A 20 5.00 -41.49 7.73
CA GLU A 20 5.40 -42.01 9.05
C GLU A 20 5.85 -40.88 9.98
N ASP A 21 6.68 -39.95 9.50
CA ASP A 21 7.12 -38.81 10.31
C ASP A 21 5.97 -37.84 10.64
N VAL A 22 5.02 -37.66 9.72
CA VAL A 22 3.82 -36.83 9.94
C VAL A 22 2.92 -37.45 11.02
N ALA A 23 2.71 -38.78 10.98
CA ALA A 23 1.96 -39.50 12.00
C ALA A 23 2.66 -39.43 13.36
N ARG A 24 3.98 -39.68 13.40
CA ARG A 24 4.80 -39.56 14.61
C ARG A 24 4.73 -38.15 15.20
N TYR A 25 4.77 -37.11 14.36
CA TYR A 25 4.61 -35.73 14.81
C TYR A 25 3.26 -35.48 15.46
N ALA A 26 2.16 -35.95 14.86
CA ALA A 26 0.81 -35.80 15.40
C ALA A 26 0.68 -36.44 16.79
N GLU A 27 1.14 -37.69 16.94
CA GLU A 27 1.10 -38.44 18.20
C GLU A 27 1.93 -37.77 19.31
N LEU A 28 3.16 -37.37 19.00
CA LEU A 28 4.04 -36.70 19.96
C LEU A 28 3.52 -35.31 20.34
N TRP A 29 2.88 -34.60 19.40
CA TRP A 29 2.26 -33.31 19.66
C TRP A 29 1.06 -33.45 20.62
N GLU A 30 0.18 -34.42 20.40
CA GLU A 30 -0.94 -34.72 21.31
C GLU A 30 -0.46 -35.15 22.69
N TYR A 31 0.54 -36.03 22.73
CA TYR A 31 1.14 -36.47 23.99
C TYR A 31 1.74 -35.30 24.77
N ARG A 32 2.44 -34.37 24.09
CA ARG A 32 2.97 -33.15 24.69
C ARG A 32 1.84 -32.26 25.27
N GLN A 33 0.69 -32.15 24.61
CA GLN A 33 -0.43 -31.37 25.14
C GLN A 33 -1.04 -32.00 26.40
N ARG A 34 -1.15 -33.34 26.43
CA ARG A 34 -1.78 -34.07 27.54
C ARG A 34 -0.87 -34.19 28.77
N TRP A 35 0.42 -34.40 28.55
CA TRP A 35 1.37 -34.77 29.62
C TRP A 35 2.55 -33.80 29.78
N GLY A 36 2.70 -32.84 28.89
CA GLY A 36 3.81 -31.88 28.91
C GLY A 36 5.11 -32.44 28.31
N ALA A 37 5.95 -31.54 27.79
CA ALA A 37 7.18 -31.90 27.08
C ALA A 37 8.24 -32.59 27.95
N MET A 38 8.16 -32.45 29.28
CA MET A 38 9.12 -33.04 30.22
C MET A 38 9.02 -34.57 30.30
N ASN A 39 7.85 -35.13 29.94
CA ASN A 39 7.57 -36.57 29.92
C ASN A 39 7.93 -37.24 28.60
N LEU A 40 8.46 -36.49 27.63
CA LEU A 40 8.94 -37.03 26.36
C LEU A 40 10.41 -37.43 26.47
N GLU A 41 10.76 -38.53 25.82
CA GLU A 41 12.15 -38.93 25.67
C GLU A 41 12.97 -37.84 24.98
N ARG A 42 14.28 -37.87 25.19
CA ARG A 42 15.18 -36.88 24.58
C ARG A 42 15.08 -36.89 23.06
N GLU A 43 14.97 -38.07 22.45
CA GLU A 43 14.88 -38.23 21.00
C GLU A 43 13.57 -37.65 20.45
N ASP A 44 12.45 -37.90 21.10
CA ASP A 44 11.14 -37.36 20.70
C ASP A 44 11.06 -35.84 20.86
N ARG A 45 11.69 -35.28 21.90
CA ARG A 45 11.82 -33.83 22.05
C ARG A 45 12.61 -33.20 20.91
N LEU A 46 13.70 -33.85 20.51
CA LEU A 46 14.52 -33.37 19.39
C LEU A 46 13.77 -33.50 18.06
N PHE A 47 13.03 -34.59 17.87
CA PHE A 47 12.17 -34.79 16.70
C PHE A 47 11.10 -33.71 16.60
N LEU A 48 10.35 -33.45 17.69
CA LEU A 48 9.33 -32.38 17.72
C LEU A 48 9.95 -31.02 17.42
N ARG A 49 11.11 -30.69 18.00
CA ARG A 49 11.80 -29.42 17.75
C ARG A 49 12.22 -29.28 16.28
N LYS A 50 12.69 -30.36 15.66
CA LYS A 50 13.05 -30.40 14.24
C LYS A 50 11.84 -30.21 13.34
N ALA A 51 10.73 -30.89 13.64
CA ALA A 51 9.47 -30.75 12.92
C ALA A 51 8.90 -29.33 13.04
N GLU A 52 8.87 -28.76 14.25
CA GLU A 52 8.38 -27.40 14.49
C GLU A 52 9.27 -26.32 13.88
N ALA A 53 10.58 -26.56 13.77
CA ALA A 53 11.50 -25.66 13.08
C ALA A 53 11.34 -25.69 11.55
N ALA A 54 10.86 -26.81 10.99
CA ALA A 54 10.57 -26.95 9.56
C ALA A 54 9.24 -26.32 9.16
N LEU A 55 8.29 -26.23 10.09
CA LEU A 55 7.01 -25.57 9.86
C LEU A 55 7.21 -24.05 9.68
N PRO A 56 6.44 -23.41 8.76
CA PRO A 56 6.42 -21.96 8.66
C PRO A 56 6.06 -21.35 10.02
N ALA A 57 6.77 -20.31 10.42
CA ALA A 57 6.56 -19.65 11.70
C ALA A 57 5.11 -19.16 11.80
N ILE A 58 4.36 -19.65 12.79
CA ILE A 58 3.06 -19.07 13.13
C ILE A 58 3.36 -17.72 13.77
N LEU A 59 3.15 -16.65 13.02
CA LEU A 59 3.20 -15.31 13.57
C LEU A 59 2.02 -15.16 14.54
N SER A 60 2.22 -15.38 15.84
CA SER A 60 1.21 -15.06 16.85
C SER A 60 1.47 -13.67 17.45
N GLY A 61 0.42 -12.84 17.58
CA GLY A 61 0.49 -11.50 18.16
C GLY A 61 0.57 -10.36 17.12
N LYS A 62 1.04 -9.16 17.52
CA LYS A 62 1.13 -7.93 16.67
C LYS A 62 1.82 -8.12 15.30
N ALA A 63 2.57 -9.21 15.12
CA ALA A 63 3.17 -9.59 13.83
C ALA A 63 2.17 -10.20 12.82
N ALA A 64 1.05 -10.76 13.28
CA ALA A 64 -0.07 -11.23 12.44
C ALA A 64 -0.88 -10.06 11.85
N ALA A 65 -0.93 -8.93 12.55
CA ALA A 65 -1.60 -7.71 12.11
C ALA A 65 -0.65 -6.79 11.34
N ARG A 66 0.14 -7.32 10.40
CA ARG A 66 0.84 -6.46 9.45
C ARG A 66 -0.22 -5.79 8.60
N LYS A 67 -0.49 -4.51 8.91
CA LYS A 67 -1.27 -3.57 8.11
C LYS A 67 -0.97 -3.81 6.63
N GLY A 68 -2.03 -4.07 5.85
CA GLY A 68 -1.90 -4.18 4.39
C GLY A 68 -1.35 -2.88 3.82
N LEU A 69 -0.91 -2.89 2.56
CA LEU A 69 -0.36 -1.69 1.92
C LEU A 69 -1.32 -0.49 2.05
N ARG A 70 -2.62 -0.74 1.87
CA ARG A 70 -3.69 0.26 1.98
C ARG A 70 -3.85 0.88 3.36
N ASP A 71 -3.46 0.16 4.41
CA ASP A 71 -3.52 0.62 5.80
C ASP A 71 -2.27 1.43 6.19
N LYS A 72 -1.25 1.48 5.33
CA LYS A 72 -0.02 2.25 5.58
C LYS A 72 -0.36 3.74 5.56
N ALA A 73 0.22 4.47 6.51
CA ALA A 73 -0.08 5.89 6.70
C ALA A 73 0.14 6.72 5.43
N TYR A 74 1.18 6.39 4.64
CA TYR A 74 1.46 7.07 3.38
C TYR A 74 0.36 6.87 2.33
N VAL A 75 -0.11 5.64 2.15
CA VAL A 75 -1.19 5.31 1.20
C VAL A 75 -2.51 5.94 1.65
N ARG A 76 -2.82 5.87 2.95
CA ARG A 76 -4.01 6.53 3.51
C ARG A 76 -3.96 8.05 3.36
N TRP A 77 -2.78 8.64 3.49
CA TRP A 77 -2.57 10.08 3.29
C TRP A 77 -2.81 10.50 1.83
N LEU A 78 -2.29 9.73 0.86
CA LEU A 78 -2.55 9.97 -0.57
C LEU A 78 -4.04 9.80 -0.90
N GLN A 79 -4.66 8.70 -0.43
CA GLN A 79 -6.09 8.44 -0.65
C GLN A 79 -6.96 9.55 -0.05
N PHE A 80 -6.65 10.00 1.17
CA PHE A 80 -7.38 11.09 1.81
C PHE A 80 -7.39 12.37 0.96
N HIS A 81 -6.23 12.78 0.44
CA HIS A 81 -6.13 13.97 -0.40
C HIS A 81 -6.83 13.77 -1.75
N LEU A 82 -6.72 12.58 -2.34
CA LEU A 82 -7.45 12.24 -3.57
C LEU A 82 -8.96 12.35 -3.38
N ASP A 83 -9.50 11.72 -2.32
CA ASP A 83 -10.94 11.75 -2.01
C ASP A 83 -11.43 13.18 -1.77
N ALA A 84 -10.63 13.99 -1.06
CA ALA A 84 -10.95 15.39 -0.78
C ALA A 84 -11.01 16.25 -2.05
N MET A 85 -10.12 16.01 -3.01
CA MET A 85 -10.12 16.72 -4.29
C MET A 85 -11.25 16.25 -5.19
N GLN A 86 -11.49 14.94 -5.31
CA GLN A 86 -12.62 14.40 -6.08
C GLN A 86 -13.96 14.91 -5.54
N ALA A 87 -14.11 15.02 -4.22
CA ALA A 87 -15.29 15.62 -3.61
C ALA A 87 -15.44 17.12 -3.93
N ALA A 88 -14.33 17.87 -4.00
CA ALA A 88 -14.37 19.29 -4.39
C ALA A 88 -14.66 19.47 -5.88
N GLU A 89 -14.14 18.61 -6.75
CA GLU A 89 -14.41 18.64 -8.20
C GLU A 89 -15.90 18.46 -8.52
N ALA A 90 -16.61 17.65 -7.74
CA ALA A 90 -18.05 17.52 -7.87
C ALA A 90 -18.79 18.87 -7.69
N ALA A 91 -18.21 19.81 -6.95
CA ALA A 91 -18.75 21.17 -6.76
C ALA A 91 -18.26 22.17 -7.82
N PHE A 92 -17.24 21.84 -8.62
CA PHE A 92 -16.68 22.76 -9.63
C PHE A 92 -17.53 22.86 -10.89
N GLY A 93 -18.42 21.88 -11.15
CA GLY A 93 -19.21 21.83 -12.37
C GLY A 93 -18.34 21.65 -13.61
N LEU A 94 -17.39 20.69 -13.54
CA LEU A 94 -16.44 20.44 -14.62
C LEU A 94 -17.14 19.94 -15.90
N PRO A 95 -16.62 20.26 -17.09
CA PRO A 95 -17.08 19.66 -18.34
C PRO A 95 -16.98 18.14 -18.34
N ASP A 96 -17.81 17.47 -19.13
CA ASP A 96 -17.78 16.01 -19.27
C ASP A 96 -16.39 15.52 -19.69
N GLY A 97 -15.83 14.61 -18.90
CA GLY A 97 -14.50 14.05 -19.13
C GLY A 97 -13.34 15.00 -18.83
N ALA A 98 -13.57 16.15 -18.18
CA ALA A 98 -12.51 16.96 -17.59
C ALA A 98 -12.16 16.44 -16.18
N GLN A 99 -10.89 16.59 -15.79
CA GLN A 99 -10.40 16.15 -14.48
C GLN A 99 -9.28 17.08 -14.01
N GLY A 100 -9.20 17.34 -12.71
CA GLY A 100 -8.06 18.03 -12.13
C GLY A 100 -6.77 17.23 -12.26
N ALA A 101 -5.67 17.93 -12.47
CA ALA A 101 -4.38 17.29 -12.58
C ALA A 101 -3.98 16.60 -11.27
N TRP A 102 -4.18 17.25 -10.12
CA TRP A 102 -3.77 16.71 -8.82
C TRP A 102 -4.36 15.33 -8.50
N PRO A 103 -5.67 15.08 -8.66
CA PRO A 103 -6.24 13.74 -8.58
C PRO A 103 -5.53 12.73 -9.47
N MET A 104 -5.24 13.07 -10.73
CA MET A 104 -4.52 12.15 -11.63
C MET A 104 -3.11 11.81 -11.14
N LEU A 105 -2.37 12.78 -10.59
CA LEU A 105 -1.06 12.50 -9.99
C LEU A 105 -1.17 11.49 -8.86
N LEU A 106 -2.14 11.69 -7.95
CA LEU A 106 -2.33 10.81 -6.79
C LEU A 106 -2.87 9.44 -7.20
N GLU A 107 -3.76 9.38 -8.18
CA GLU A 107 -4.27 8.14 -8.78
C GLU A 107 -3.13 7.30 -9.35
N GLU A 108 -2.24 7.90 -10.15
CA GLU A 108 -1.12 7.19 -10.75
C GLU A 108 -0.07 6.77 -9.70
N GLU A 109 0.18 7.59 -8.68
CA GLU A 109 1.05 7.19 -7.59
C GLU A 109 0.45 6.01 -6.80
N LEU A 110 -0.84 6.05 -6.45
CA LEU A 110 -1.54 4.97 -5.79
C LEU A 110 -1.58 3.70 -6.67
N ARG A 111 -1.76 3.85 -7.98
CA ARG A 111 -1.68 2.76 -8.97
C ARG A 111 -0.32 2.08 -8.90
N LEU A 112 0.76 2.85 -8.94
CA LEU A 112 2.12 2.32 -8.87
C LEU A 112 2.41 1.65 -7.51
N LEU A 113 1.94 2.22 -6.41
CA LEU A 113 2.08 1.61 -5.08
C LEU A 113 1.36 0.26 -5.01
N ASP A 114 0.10 0.19 -5.45
CA ASP A 114 -0.66 -1.06 -5.44
C ASP A 114 -0.08 -2.09 -6.43
N TYR A 115 0.54 -1.65 -7.53
CA TYR A 115 1.22 -2.56 -8.44
C TYR A 115 2.51 -3.11 -7.82
N TYR A 116 3.43 -2.25 -7.38
CA TYR A 116 4.76 -2.67 -6.92
C TYR A 116 4.79 -3.24 -5.49
N GLN A 117 3.75 -2.97 -4.70
CA GLN A 117 3.62 -3.44 -3.32
C GLN A 117 4.88 -3.17 -2.44
N PRO A 118 5.38 -1.92 -2.37
CA PRO A 118 6.52 -1.61 -1.51
C PRO A 118 6.18 -1.86 -0.04
N VAL A 119 7.20 -2.14 0.78
CA VAL A 119 7.00 -2.45 2.21
C VAL A 119 6.41 -1.26 2.98
N LEU A 120 6.77 -0.03 2.56
CA LEU A 120 6.44 1.24 3.20
C LEU A 120 6.82 1.24 4.68
N GLY A 121 8.01 0.71 4.97
CA GLY A 121 8.66 0.81 6.28
C GLY A 121 9.33 2.17 6.47
N LEU A 122 10.02 2.35 7.61
CA LEU A 122 10.69 3.62 7.92
C LEU A 122 11.61 4.13 6.78
N PRO A 123 12.49 3.29 6.18
CA PRO A 123 13.36 3.76 5.08
C PRO A 123 12.58 4.31 3.88
N ASP A 124 11.56 3.58 3.43
CA ASP A 124 10.68 4.01 2.33
C ASP A 124 9.97 5.32 2.69
N THR A 125 9.39 5.41 3.89
CA THR A 125 8.63 6.62 4.29
C THR A 125 9.49 7.87 4.42
N LEU A 126 10.77 7.73 4.80
CA LEU A 126 11.71 8.84 4.82
C LEU A 126 12.07 9.31 3.41
N LYS A 127 12.24 8.36 2.48
CA LYS A 127 12.57 8.64 1.08
C LYS A 127 11.37 9.12 0.26
N ALA A 128 10.14 8.79 0.67
CA ALA A 128 8.91 9.23 0.01
C ALA A 128 8.72 10.76 -0.07
N LYS A 129 9.50 11.55 0.69
CA LYS A 129 9.57 13.01 0.49
C LYS A 129 10.16 13.41 -0.87
N GLY A 130 10.91 12.52 -1.53
CA GLY A 130 11.45 12.75 -2.87
C GLY A 130 10.37 12.90 -3.96
N PHE A 131 9.13 12.49 -3.69
CA PHE A 131 8.00 12.67 -4.59
C PHE A 131 7.48 14.10 -4.59
N ASP A 132 7.65 14.83 -3.49
CA ASP A 132 7.13 16.19 -3.32
C ASP A 132 7.57 17.15 -4.44
N PRO A 133 8.88 17.29 -4.77
CA PRO A 133 9.30 18.17 -5.88
C PRO A 133 8.79 17.72 -7.25
N VAL A 134 8.65 16.41 -7.47
CA VAL A 134 8.15 15.88 -8.75
C VAL A 134 6.66 16.12 -8.92
N ARG A 135 5.88 16.08 -7.83
CA ARG A 135 4.46 16.45 -7.89
C ARG A 135 4.28 17.92 -8.26
N GLU A 136 5.12 18.81 -7.70
CA GLU A 136 5.10 20.24 -8.06
C GLU A 136 5.52 20.46 -9.53
N GLU A 137 6.57 19.78 -10.00
CA GLU A 137 7.00 19.80 -11.42
C GLU A 137 5.86 19.41 -12.37
N LEU A 138 5.15 18.31 -12.07
CA LEU A 138 4.02 17.83 -12.86
C LEU A 138 2.80 18.76 -12.75
N ALA A 139 2.58 19.39 -11.59
CA ALA A 139 1.50 20.37 -11.42
C ALA A 139 1.76 21.67 -12.18
N GLU A 140 3.01 22.11 -12.28
CA GLU A 140 3.42 23.25 -13.11
C GLU A 140 3.21 22.94 -14.60
N MET A 141 3.61 21.75 -15.04
CA MET A 141 3.34 21.27 -16.39
C MET A 141 1.83 21.24 -16.70
N ALA A 142 1.01 20.75 -15.75
CA ALA A 142 -0.44 20.75 -15.89
C ALA A 142 -1.01 22.18 -15.98
N THR A 143 -0.44 23.13 -15.25
CA THR A 143 -0.84 24.54 -15.31
C THR A 143 -0.60 25.11 -16.70
N ALA A 144 0.53 24.80 -17.33
CA ALA A 144 0.82 25.20 -18.70
C ALA A 144 -0.16 24.57 -19.71
N LEU A 145 -0.53 23.29 -19.52
CA LEU A 145 -1.50 22.59 -20.36
C LEU A 145 -2.92 23.12 -20.18
N ALA A 146 -3.33 23.46 -18.96
CA ALA A 146 -4.65 24.01 -18.69
C ALA A 146 -4.88 25.35 -19.38
N ALA A 147 -3.82 26.10 -19.71
CA ALA A 147 -3.93 27.33 -20.48
C ALA A 147 -4.35 27.12 -21.95
N SER A 148 -4.10 25.94 -22.52
CA SER A 148 -4.42 25.62 -23.92
C SER A 148 -5.56 24.61 -24.07
N SER A 149 -5.67 23.65 -23.14
CA SER A 149 -6.61 22.53 -23.18
C SER A 149 -7.12 22.21 -21.77
N GLY A 150 -7.74 23.22 -21.16
CA GLY A 150 -8.30 23.10 -19.81
C GLY A 150 -8.81 24.41 -19.25
N GLU A 151 -8.86 24.48 -17.92
CA GLU A 151 -9.23 25.67 -17.17
C GLU A 151 -8.51 25.72 -15.82
N MET A 152 -8.40 26.91 -15.24
CA MET A 152 -7.82 27.11 -13.91
C MET A 152 -8.93 27.29 -12.87
N ARG A 153 -8.94 26.42 -11.87
CA ARG A 153 -9.77 26.56 -10.67
C ARG A 153 -8.91 26.97 -9.47
N GLN A 154 -9.55 27.08 -8.32
CA GLN A 154 -8.92 27.39 -7.05
C GLN A 154 -9.28 26.31 -6.04
N TYR A 155 -8.29 25.79 -5.33
CA TYR A 155 -8.47 24.75 -4.33
C TYR A 155 -7.60 25.01 -3.11
N ASP A 156 -8.18 24.87 -1.92
CA ASP A 156 -7.46 24.94 -0.65
C ASP A 156 -7.01 23.55 -0.24
N PHE A 157 -5.70 23.28 -0.36
CA PHE A 157 -5.07 21.99 -0.05
C PHE A 157 -5.00 21.69 1.45
N MET A 158 -5.29 22.68 2.31
CA MET A 158 -5.25 22.56 3.76
C MET A 158 -6.64 22.38 4.37
N ALA A 159 -7.67 22.97 3.79
CA ALA A 159 -9.04 22.98 4.34
C ALA A 159 -9.56 21.59 4.73
N ALA A 160 -9.40 20.59 3.86
CA ALA A 160 -9.83 19.21 4.16
C ALA A 160 -9.05 18.60 5.35
N LEU A 161 -7.73 18.85 5.40
CA LEU A 161 -6.86 18.36 6.47
C LEU A 161 -7.16 19.02 7.81
N GLU A 162 -7.47 20.32 7.81
CA GLU A 162 -7.89 21.05 9.02
C GLU A 162 -9.22 20.51 9.55
N ALA A 163 -10.20 20.28 8.65
CA ALA A 163 -11.48 19.67 9.01
C ALA A 163 -11.31 18.26 9.59
N LEU A 164 -10.34 17.48 9.09
CA LEU A 164 -9.99 16.17 9.66
C LEU A 164 -9.36 16.31 11.05
N LYS A 165 -8.36 17.18 11.21
CA LYS A 165 -7.66 17.43 12.48
C LYS A 165 -8.58 17.97 13.58
N ALA A 166 -9.64 18.69 13.22
CA ALA A 166 -10.65 19.14 14.16
C ALA A 166 -11.52 18.00 14.72
N LYS A 167 -11.64 16.87 13.99
CA LYS A 167 -12.47 15.72 14.36
C LYS A 167 -11.67 14.59 15.00
N GLU A 168 -10.43 14.39 14.56
CA GLU A 168 -9.58 13.30 15.03
C GLU A 168 -8.09 13.67 15.09
N SER A 169 -7.35 12.96 15.95
CA SER A 169 -5.90 13.10 16.00
C SER A 169 -5.25 12.34 14.84
N THR A 170 -4.73 13.10 13.87
CA THR A 170 -3.97 12.58 12.73
C THR A 170 -2.59 13.22 12.64
N ARG A 171 -1.61 12.47 12.12
CA ARG A 171 -0.26 12.96 11.79
C ARG A 171 -0.10 13.30 10.31
N PHE A 172 -1.21 13.41 9.57
CA PHE A 172 -1.18 13.78 8.16
C PHE A 172 -0.62 15.19 7.97
N ARG A 173 0.28 15.30 6.99
CA ARG A 173 0.86 16.55 6.52
C ARG A 173 0.02 17.12 5.37
N PRO A 174 0.05 18.44 5.11
CA PRO A 174 -0.55 18.98 3.89
C PRO A 174 0.15 18.40 2.65
N LEU A 175 -0.56 18.33 1.52
CA LEU A 175 0.03 17.94 0.24
C LEU A 175 0.92 19.06 -0.30
N ARG A 176 0.46 20.31 -0.14
CA ARG A 176 1.19 21.54 -0.43
C ARG A 176 1.16 22.43 0.81
N ASP A 177 2.31 22.92 1.25
CA ASP A 177 2.44 23.74 2.46
C ASP A 177 2.30 25.23 2.11
N LEU A 178 1.14 25.59 1.55
CA LEU A 178 0.79 26.96 1.15
C LEU A 178 -0.61 27.29 1.68
N GLU A 179 -0.74 28.43 2.34
CA GLU A 179 -2.00 28.87 2.92
C GLU A 179 -2.98 29.39 1.86
N GLY A 180 -4.26 29.11 2.08
CA GLY A 180 -5.36 29.62 1.26
C GLY A 180 -5.54 28.90 -0.08
N ALA A 181 -6.47 29.42 -0.89
CA ALA A 181 -6.81 28.84 -2.17
C ALA A 181 -5.65 29.00 -3.18
N GLN A 182 -5.24 27.87 -3.76
CA GLN A 182 -4.13 27.79 -4.70
C GLN A 182 -4.63 27.46 -6.11
N PRO A 183 -3.86 27.81 -7.16
CA PRO A 183 -4.17 27.42 -8.53
C PRO A 183 -4.34 25.90 -8.66
N TYR A 184 -5.45 25.50 -9.27
CA TYR A 184 -5.83 24.10 -9.47
C TYR A 184 -6.10 23.86 -10.96
N PRO A 185 -5.14 23.30 -11.71
CA PRO A 185 -5.32 23.06 -13.14
C PRO A 185 -6.29 21.90 -13.37
N VAL A 186 -7.33 22.17 -14.15
CA VAL A 186 -8.26 21.18 -14.69
C VAL A 186 -7.93 21.02 -16.17
N LEU A 187 -7.78 19.77 -16.60
CA LEU A 187 -7.49 19.43 -17.98
C LEU A 187 -8.74 18.86 -18.65
N HIS A 188 -8.96 19.22 -19.91
CA HIS A 188 -10.03 18.65 -20.72
C HIS A 188 -9.63 17.29 -21.30
N ALA A 189 -10.61 16.53 -21.77
CA ALA A 189 -10.46 15.13 -22.18
C ALA A 189 -9.34 14.88 -23.21
N ASP A 190 -9.09 15.83 -24.10
CA ASP A 190 -8.05 15.80 -25.13
C ASP A 190 -6.62 15.89 -24.56
N ALA A 191 -6.43 16.53 -23.41
CA ALA A 191 -5.14 16.61 -22.73
C ALA A 191 -4.93 15.53 -21.66
N LEU A 192 -5.99 14.85 -21.20
CA LEU A 192 -5.88 13.91 -20.08
C LEU A 192 -4.96 12.72 -20.37
N VAL A 193 -5.08 12.09 -21.54
CA VAL A 193 -4.29 10.90 -21.88
C VAL A 193 -2.80 11.24 -21.95
N SER A 194 -2.45 12.30 -22.69
CA SER A 194 -1.07 12.71 -22.86
C SER A 194 -0.44 13.20 -21.55
N PHE A 195 -1.20 13.85 -20.69
CA PHE A 195 -0.73 14.22 -19.36
C PHE A 195 -0.52 13.00 -18.47
N ARG A 196 -1.47 12.06 -18.44
CA ARG A 196 -1.36 10.82 -17.65
C ARG A 196 -0.15 9.99 -18.07
N ASP A 197 0.15 9.92 -19.36
CA ASP A 197 1.35 9.25 -19.87
C ASP A 197 2.65 9.92 -19.40
N GLN A 198 2.69 11.26 -19.36
CA GLN A 198 3.83 12.01 -18.80
C GLN A 198 3.99 11.78 -17.30
N VAL A 199 2.88 11.79 -16.55
CA VAL A 199 2.88 11.45 -15.12
C VAL A 199 3.45 10.05 -14.90
N ARG A 200 3.01 9.06 -15.68
CA ARG A 200 3.51 7.68 -15.59
C ARG A 200 4.99 7.57 -15.92
N ALA A 201 5.42 8.20 -17.01
CA ALA A 201 6.82 8.22 -17.42
C ALA A 201 7.73 8.84 -16.35
N ARG A 202 7.22 9.79 -15.57
CA ARG A 202 7.96 10.44 -14.49
C ARG A 202 7.91 9.67 -13.17
N LEU A 203 6.73 9.21 -12.74
CA LEU A 203 6.54 8.58 -11.43
C LEU A 203 7.02 7.12 -11.37
N THR A 204 6.95 6.38 -12.48
CA THR A 204 7.36 4.96 -12.50
C THR A 204 8.84 4.75 -12.14
N PRO A 205 9.81 5.38 -12.84
CA PRO A 205 11.21 5.27 -12.47
C PRO A 205 11.47 5.89 -11.08
N LEU A 206 10.86 7.03 -10.77
CA LEU A 206 11.00 7.70 -9.48
C LEU A 206 10.65 6.76 -8.32
N LEU A 207 9.53 6.02 -8.42
CA LEU A 207 9.10 5.12 -7.36
C LEU A 207 10.13 4.01 -7.11
N ARG A 208 10.62 3.39 -8.19
CA ARG A 208 11.58 2.29 -8.14
C ARG A 208 12.93 2.73 -7.58
N GLU A 209 13.38 3.93 -7.93
CA GLU A 209 14.66 4.50 -7.49
C GLU A 209 14.58 5.06 -6.07
N THR A 210 13.43 5.62 -5.68
CA THR A 210 13.28 6.34 -4.41
C THR A 210 13.01 5.39 -3.25
N LEU A 211 12.20 4.34 -3.43
CA LEU A 211 11.79 3.45 -2.35
C LEU A 211 12.78 2.28 -2.19
N PRO A 212 13.59 2.23 -1.11
CA PRO A 212 14.62 1.20 -0.97
C PRO A 212 14.09 -0.24 -0.98
N SER A 213 12.84 -0.46 -0.55
CA SER A 213 12.22 -1.79 -0.60
C SER A 213 12.01 -2.33 -2.03
N LEU A 214 12.08 -1.46 -3.05
CA LEU A 214 11.95 -1.83 -4.46
C LEU A 214 13.29 -1.99 -5.18
N ALA A 215 14.43 -1.72 -4.53
CA ALA A 215 15.74 -1.68 -5.18
C ALA A 215 16.14 -2.98 -5.92
N ASN A 216 15.68 -4.13 -5.41
CA ASN A 216 15.94 -5.45 -6.00
C ASN A 216 14.71 -6.05 -6.71
N SER A 217 13.69 -5.23 -7.00
CA SER A 217 12.47 -5.70 -7.64
C SER A 217 12.67 -5.86 -9.15
N GLU A 218 12.55 -7.10 -9.63
CA GLU A 218 12.54 -7.42 -11.07
C GLU A 218 11.13 -7.30 -11.68
N LYS A 219 10.13 -6.86 -10.90
CA LYS A 219 8.77 -6.70 -11.40
C LYS A 219 8.76 -5.71 -12.58
N PRO A 220 8.17 -6.06 -13.74
CA PRO A 220 8.16 -5.19 -14.92
C PRO A 220 7.31 -3.93 -14.68
N GLU A 221 7.30 -2.99 -15.62
CA GLU A 221 6.39 -1.85 -15.54
C GLU A 221 4.92 -2.27 -15.72
N PRO A 222 3.98 -1.63 -15.01
CA PRO A 222 2.56 -1.92 -15.19
C PRO A 222 2.09 -1.51 -16.60
N PRO A 223 1.31 -2.36 -17.29
CA PRO A 223 0.61 -1.99 -18.50
C PRO A 223 -0.24 -0.71 -18.32
N ALA A 224 -0.48 0.03 -19.41
CA ALA A 224 -1.23 1.30 -19.36
C ALA A 224 -2.69 1.13 -18.91
N ASP A 225 -3.28 -0.03 -19.17
CA ASP A 225 -4.63 -0.46 -18.80
C ASP A 225 -4.69 -1.13 -17.42
N TRP A 226 -3.54 -1.40 -16.78
CA TRP A 226 -3.53 -1.95 -15.44
C TRP A 226 -4.18 -0.96 -14.47
N SER A 227 -5.21 -1.39 -13.78
CA SER A 227 -5.90 -0.58 -12.79
C SER A 227 -5.79 -1.21 -11.40
N ARG A 228 -5.82 -0.35 -10.41
CA ARG A 228 -5.98 -0.74 -9.01
C ARG A 228 -7.37 -1.35 -8.84
N ASP A 229 -7.47 -2.58 -8.33
CA ASP A 229 -8.76 -3.17 -7.95
C ASP A 229 -9.26 -2.51 -6.64
N PRO A 230 -10.34 -1.71 -6.65
CA PRO A 230 -10.83 -1.09 -5.42
C PRO A 230 -11.31 -2.11 -4.36
N GLY A 231 -11.58 -3.37 -4.73
CA GLY A 231 -12.27 -4.37 -3.88
C GLY A 231 -11.41 -5.46 -3.21
N ALA A 232 -10.15 -5.65 -3.58
CA ALA A 232 -9.31 -6.72 -3.00
C ALA A 232 -8.78 -6.36 -1.60
N GLY A 233 -9.65 -6.36 -0.59
CA GLY A 233 -9.29 -6.10 0.79
C GLY A 233 -10.45 -6.01 1.78
N SER A 234 -11.55 -6.72 1.51
CA SER A 234 -12.59 -7.01 2.52
C SER A 234 -12.33 -8.37 3.17
#